data_AF-A0A846DP59-F1
#
_entry.id   AF-A0A846DP59-F1
#
_cell.length_a   1.000
_cell.length_b   1.000
_cell.length_c   1.000
_cell.angle_alpha   90.00
_cell.angle_beta   90.00
_cell.angle_gamma   90.00
#
_symmetry.space_group_name_H-M   'P 1'
#
loop_
_entity.id
_entity.type
_entity.pdbx_description
1 polymer ?
#
loop_
_entity_poly.entity_id
_entity_poly.type
_entity_poly.pdbx_seq_one_letter_code
_entity_poly.pdbx_strand_id
1 'polypeptide(L)'
;MSSVIEQLRHSFTEALVAAFGAEMAGIDPLVVSASNPRFGDYQSNVAMSLTKKLKQKPRDIAQKLVDNLNITDFCKPPEIAGPGFINITLQPAYLEAKLSAIDKDSRLGVEKAKNPQRVVIDFSSPNIAKEMHVGHLRSTIIGDSIARILEFCGHDVVRLNHVGDWGTQFGMLIGYLREVYPEALTT
;
A
#
# COMPACT_ATOMS: atom_id res chain seq x y z
N MET A 1 1.34 12.45 -3.44
CA MET A 1 0.24 12.63 -4.38
C MET A 1 -0.75 11.53 -4.10
N SER A 2 -2.07 11.80 -4.02
CA SER A 2 -3.04 10.70 -3.94
C SER A 2 -2.91 9.83 -5.19
N SER A 3 -2.87 8.51 -5.02
CA SER A 3 -2.76 7.61 -6.18
C SER A 3 -3.99 7.78 -7.08
N VAL A 4 -3.83 7.54 -8.38
CA VAL A 4 -4.93 7.68 -9.36
C VAL A 4 -6.09 6.75 -8.98
N ILE A 5 -5.80 5.54 -8.51
CA ILE A 5 -6.82 4.59 -8.05
C ILE A 5 -7.61 5.11 -6.86
N GLU A 6 -6.97 5.82 -5.91
CA GLU A 6 -7.67 6.41 -4.77
C GLU A 6 -8.52 7.62 -5.19
N GLN A 7 -8.05 8.44 -6.14
CA GLN A 7 -8.86 9.51 -6.73
C GLN A 7 -10.10 8.96 -7.44
N LEU A 8 -9.94 7.87 -8.21
CA LEU A 8 -11.04 7.18 -8.87
C LEU A 8 -12.00 6.58 -7.86
N ARG A 9 -11.52 5.86 -6.84
CA ARG A 9 -12.37 5.29 -5.79
C ARG A 9 -13.20 6.37 -5.11
N HIS A 10 -12.58 7.48 -4.74
CA HIS A 10 -13.28 8.62 -4.16
C HIS A 10 -14.40 9.14 -5.07
N SER A 11 -14.09 9.39 -6.35
CA SER A 11 -15.06 9.87 -7.34
C SER A 11 -16.22 8.87 -7.56
N PHE A 12 -15.92 7.57 -7.57
CA PHE A 12 -16.94 6.53 -7.67
C PHE A 12 -17.80 6.43 -6.41
N THR A 13 -17.24 6.59 -5.21
CA THR A 13 -18.00 6.63 -3.96
C THR A 13 -18.98 7.81 -3.96
N GLU A 14 -18.53 8.99 -4.39
CA GLU A 14 -19.41 10.16 -4.54
C GLU A 14 -20.52 9.92 -5.56
N ALA A 15 -20.18 9.34 -6.71
CA ALA A 15 -21.16 8.99 -7.74
C ALA A 15 -22.17 7.94 -7.27
N LEU A 16 -21.75 6.95 -6.47
CA LEU A 16 -22.63 5.94 -5.88
C LEU A 16 -23.65 6.58 -4.93
N VAL A 17 -23.19 7.50 -4.08
CA VAL A 17 -24.04 8.23 -3.14
C VAL A 17 -25.02 9.14 -3.88
N ALA A 18 -24.56 9.86 -4.91
CA ALA A 18 -25.40 10.73 -5.72
C ALA A 18 -26.47 9.95 -6.50
N ALA A 19 -26.12 8.80 -7.07
CA ALA A 19 -27.02 8.00 -7.90
C ALA A 19 -28.03 7.17 -7.09
N PHE A 20 -27.67 6.72 -5.89
CA PHE A 20 -28.44 5.69 -5.17
C PHE A 20 -28.66 5.95 -3.68
N GLY A 21 -28.17 7.05 -3.12
CA GLY A 21 -28.39 7.43 -1.73
C GLY A 21 -27.21 7.18 -0.78
N ALA A 22 -27.29 7.79 0.41
CA ALA A 22 -26.22 7.79 1.41
C ALA A 22 -25.85 6.39 1.94
N GLU A 23 -26.77 5.42 1.85
CA GLU A 23 -26.54 4.02 2.23
C GLU A 23 -25.50 3.30 1.36
N MET A 24 -25.03 3.93 0.28
CA MET A 24 -23.99 3.39 -0.60
C MET A 24 -22.58 3.89 -0.24
N ALA A 25 -22.44 4.82 0.71
CA ALA A 25 -21.14 5.40 1.07
C ALA A 25 -20.11 4.37 1.56
N GLY A 26 -20.56 3.26 2.17
CA GLY A 26 -19.70 2.19 2.67
C GLY A 26 -19.41 1.05 1.67
N ILE A 27 -19.88 1.16 0.43
CA ILE A 27 -19.67 0.13 -0.59
C ILE A 27 -18.34 0.38 -1.29
N ASP A 28 -17.52 -0.67 -1.40
CA ASP A 28 -16.31 -0.64 -2.21
C ASP A 28 -16.67 -0.40 -3.69
N PRO A 29 -16.16 0.68 -4.32
CA PRO A 29 -16.30 0.95 -5.74
C PRO A 29 -15.74 -0.13 -6.68
N LEU A 30 -14.96 -1.09 -6.15
CA LEU A 30 -14.32 -2.17 -6.92
C LEU A 30 -13.56 -1.66 -8.15
N VAL A 31 -12.92 -0.50 -8.02
CA VAL A 31 -12.03 0.05 -9.04
C VAL A 31 -10.69 -0.66 -8.96
N VAL A 32 -10.27 -1.25 -10.08
CA VAL A 32 -9.01 -1.98 -10.23
C VAL A 32 -8.33 -1.60 -11.54
N SER A 33 -7.01 -1.81 -11.65
CA SER A 33 -6.31 -1.66 -12.93
C SER A 33 -6.88 -2.65 -13.95
N ALA A 34 -7.10 -2.18 -15.17
CA ALA A 34 -7.59 -3.03 -16.25
C ALA A 34 -6.55 -4.11 -16.59
N SER A 35 -6.98 -5.37 -16.71
CA SER A 35 -6.09 -6.48 -17.07
C SER A 35 -5.72 -6.51 -18.54
N ASN A 36 -6.49 -5.82 -19.39
CA ASN A 36 -6.26 -5.73 -20.83
C ASN A 36 -6.39 -4.26 -21.27
N PRO A 37 -5.41 -3.71 -22.01
CA PRO A 37 -5.44 -2.32 -22.49
C PRO A 37 -6.68 -1.96 -23.34
N ARG A 38 -7.34 -2.95 -23.96
CA ARG A 38 -8.60 -2.73 -24.70
C ARG A 38 -9.76 -2.27 -23.82
N PHE A 39 -9.67 -2.45 -22.50
CA PHE A 39 -10.68 -2.00 -21.54
C PHE A 39 -10.30 -0.70 -20.83
N GLY A 40 -9.29 0.02 -21.34
CA GLY A 40 -8.76 1.23 -20.71
C GLY A 40 -7.65 0.94 -19.70
N ASP A 41 -7.42 1.88 -18.79
CA ASP A 41 -6.39 1.83 -17.76
C ASP A 41 -6.93 1.25 -16.44
N TYR A 42 -8.19 1.57 -16.12
CA TYR A 42 -8.89 1.09 -14.94
C TYR A 42 -10.28 0.58 -15.30
N GLN A 43 -10.84 -0.29 -14.46
CA GLN A 43 -12.19 -0.81 -14.61
C GLN A 43 -12.88 -0.89 -13.24
N SER A 44 -14.19 -0.67 -13.23
CA SER A 44 -15.05 -1.02 -12.10
C SER A 44 -16.14 -1.99 -12.52
N ASN A 45 -16.40 -2.99 -11.66
CA ASN A 45 -17.50 -3.95 -11.80
C ASN A 45 -18.57 -3.79 -10.70
N VAL A 46 -18.57 -2.67 -9.96
CA VAL A 46 -19.50 -2.43 -8.83
C VAL A 46 -20.96 -2.53 -9.25
N ALA A 47 -21.30 -2.17 -10.48
CA ALA A 47 -22.66 -2.27 -10.98
C ALA A 47 -23.21 -3.71 -10.94
N MET A 48 -22.34 -4.71 -11.11
CA MET A 48 -22.72 -6.13 -11.03
C MET A 48 -23.03 -6.58 -9.60
N SER A 49 -22.26 -6.11 -8.63
CA SER A 49 -22.45 -6.47 -7.21
C SER A 49 -23.73 -5.85 -6.63
N LEU A 50 -24.17 -4.72 -7.18
CA LEU A 50 -25.34 -3.98 -6.70
C LEU A 50 -26.69 -4.47 -7.22
N THR A 51 -26.70 -5.36 -8.22
CA THR A 51 -27.93 -5.87 -8.87
C THR A 51 -28.97 -6.41 -7.89
N LYS A 52 -28.55 -7.24 -6.92
CA LYS A 52 -29.44 -7.82 -5.91
C LYS A 52 -30.00 -6.77 -4.96
N LYS A 53 -29.19 -5.78 -4.57
CA LYS A 53 -29.56 -4.71 -3.62
C LYS A 53 -30.54 -3.72 -4.27
N LEU A 54 -30.25 -3.31 -5.50
CA LEU A 54 -31.00 -2.29 -6.23
C LEU A 54 -32.17 -2.85 -7.07
N LYS A 55 -32.24 -4.17 -7.26
CA LYS A 55 -33.23 -4.85 -8.11
C LYS A 55 -33.31 -4.27 -9.53
N GLN A 56 -32.16 -3.85 -10.06
CA GLN A 56 -31.99 -3.24 -11.39
C GLN A 56 -31.00 -4.05 -12.23
N LYS A 57 -31.08 -3.94 -13.56
CA LYS A 57 -30.11 -4.58 -14.45
C LYS A 57 -28.74 -3.92 -14.25
N PRO A 58 -27.63 -4.68 -14.27
CA PRO A 58 -26.31 -4.11 -14.01
C PRO A 58 -25.92 -3.01 -14.98
N ARG A 59 -26.36 -3.07 -16.24
CA ARG A 59 -26.13 -2.01 -17.22
C ARG A 59 -26.84 -0.70 -16.88
N ASP A 60 -28.05 -0.77 -16.35
CA ASP A 60 -28.82 0.42 -15.93
C ASP A 60 -28.19 1.06 -14.69
N ILE A 61 -27.67 0.22 -13.77
CA ILE A 61 -26.90 0.67 -12.60
C ILE A 61 -25.61 1.36 -13.05
N ALA A 62 -24.88 0.76 -14.00
CA ALA A 62 -23.66 1.34 -14.54
C ALA A 62 -23.93 2.68 -15.22
N GLN A 63 -25.02 2.81 -15.98
CA GLN A 63 -25.38 4.07 -16.64
C GLN A 63 -25.65 5.17 -15.62
N LYS A 64 -26.51 4.92 -14.63
CA LYS A 64 -26.79 5.89 -13.56
C LYS A 64 -25.53 6.30 -12.81
N LEU A 65 -24.61 5.36 -12.59
CA LEU A 65 -23.34 5.66 -11.93
C LEU A 65 -22.47 6.58 -12.79
N VAL A 66 -22.32 6.25 -14.08
CA VAL A 66 -21.57 7.06 -15.06
C VAL A 66 -22.17 8.46 -15.20
N ASP A 67 -23.49 8.59 -15.22
CA ASP A 67 -24.18 9.88 -15.32
C ASP A 67 -23.90 10.81 -14.13
N ASN A 68 -23.53 10.24 -12.98
CA ASN A 68 -23.16 10.96 -11.75
C ASN A 68 -21.64 10.97 -11.49
N LEU A 69 -20.84 10.40 -12.38
CA LEU A 69 -19.40 10.25 -12.19
C LEU A 69 -18.65 11.45 -12.75
N ASN A 70 -18.07 12.26 -11.86
CA ASN A 70 -17.27 13.41 -12.25
C ASN A 70 -15.77 13.07 -12.27
N ILE A 71 -15.26 12.71 -13.46
CA ILE A 71 -13.84 12.39 -13.68
C ILE A 71 -13.28 13.06 -14.94
N THR A 72 -14.02 14.00 -15.54
CA THR A 72 -13.65 14.62 -16.84
C THR A 72 -12.39 15.47 -16.78
N ASP A 73 -11.94 15.84 -15.59
CA ASP A 73 -10.71 16.61 -15.38
C ASP A 73 -9.43 15.80 -15.67
N PHE A 74 -9.50 14.46 -15.61
CA PHE A 74 -8.33 13.61 -15.76
C PHE A 74 -8.56 12.30 -16.54
N CYS A 75 -9.80 11.94 -16.81
CA CYS A 75 -10.20 10.78 -17.59
C CYS A 75 -10.95 11.19 -18.86
N LYS A 76 -10.84 10.35 -19.90
CA LYS A 76 -11.79 10.37 -21.02
C LYS A 76 -13.18 9.94 -20.52
N PRO A 77 -14.26 10.22 -21.28
CA PRO A 77 -15.58 9.72 -20.93
C PRO A 77 -15.56 8.22 -20.66
N PRO A 78 -16.14 7.75 -19.54
CA PRO A 78 -16.15 6.34 -19.18
C PRO A 78 -17.02 5.54 -20.17
N GLU A 79 -16.62 4.30 -20.45
CA GLU A 79 -17.34 3.43 -21.39
C GLU A 79 -17.97 2.24 -20.65
N ILE A 80 -19.25 1.95 -20.94
CA ILE A 80 -19.95 0.81 -20.35
C ILE A 80 -19.86 -0.40 -21.29
N ALA A 81 -19.15 -1.43 -20.85
CA ALA A 81 -18.94 -2.67 -21.60
C ALA A 81 -19.75 -3.84 -21.05
N GLY A 82 -20.18 -4.72 -21.95
CA GLY A 82 -20.85 -5.98 -21.61
C GLY A 82 -22.06 -5.81 -20.66
N PRO A 83 -22.13 -6.60 -19.57
CA PRO A 83 -23.27 -6.59 -18.65
C PRO A 83 -23.34 -5.35 -17.73
N GLY A 84 -22.28 -4.53 -17.66
CA GLY A 84 -22.19 -3.38 -16.75
C GLY A 84 -20.79 -3.09 -16.22
N PHE A 85 -19.74 -3.46 -16.95
CA PHE A 85 -18.37 -3.03 -16.63
C PHE A 85 -18.21 -1.56 -17.00
N ILE A 86 -17.57 -0.79 -16.14
CA ILE A 86 -17.27 0.63 -16.40
C ILE A 86 -15.77 0.74 -16.65
N ASN A 87 -15.41 0.96 -17.90
CA ASN A 87 -14.03 1.10 -18.38
C ASN A 87 -13.61 2.56 -18.31
N ILE A 88 -12.43 2.82 -17.74
CA ILE A 88 -11.88 4.15 -17.50
C ILE A 88 -10.54 4.27 -18.23
N THR A 89 -10.42 5.31 -19.05
CA THR A 89 -9.16 5.65 -19.73
C THR A 89 -8.71 7.03 -19.28
N LEU A 90 -7.46 7.14 -18.85
CA LEU A 90 -6.84 8.41 -18.46
C LEU A 90 -6.62 9.30 -19.68
N GLN A 91 -6.65 10.60 -19.48
CA GLN A 91 -6.28 11.55 -20.52
C GLN A 91 -4.75 11.57 -20.69
N PRO A 92 -4.23 11.53 -21.93
CA PRO A 92 -2.79 11.66 -22.16
C PRO A 92 -2.20 12.94 -21.55
N ALA A 93 -2.90 14.07 -21.68
CA ALA A 93 -2.47 15.35 -21.10
C ALA A 93 -2.33 15.31 -19.57
N TYR A 94 -3.22 14.57 -18.88
CA TYR A 94 -3.10 14.35 -17.44
C TYR A 94 -1.84 13.56 -17.10
N LEU A 95 -1.59 12.46 -17.82
CA LEU A 95 -0.39 11.63 -17.63
C LEU A 95 0.89 12.41 -17.89
N GLU A 96 0.97 13.18 -18.98
CA GLU A 96 2.11 14.03 -19.32
C GLU A 96 2.39 15.07 -18.24
N ALA A 97 1.34 15.76 -17.76
CA ALA A 97 1.47 16.73 -16.68
C ALA A 97 1.98 16.09 -15.38
N LYS A 98 1.46 14.90 -15.04
CA LYS A 98 1.90 14.15 -13.85
C LYS A 98 3.34 13.68 -13.96
N LEU A 99 3.74 13.11 -15.08
CA LEU A 99 5.12 12.67 -15.32
C LEU A 99 6.10 13.86 -15.27
N SER A 100 5.75 14.99 -15.90
CA SER A 100 6.59 16.20 -15.84
C SER A 100 6.71 16.77 -14.43
N ALA A 101 5.67 16.66 -13.60
CA ALA A 101 5.73 17.05 -12.20
C ALA A 101 6.63 16.11 -11.38
N ILE A 102 6.55 14.79 -11.61
CA ILE A 102 7.36 13.77 -10.92
C ILE A 102 8.84 13.91 -11.27
N ASP A 103 9.17 14.16 -12.53
CA ASP A 103 10.56 14.33 -13.01
C ASP A 103 11.28 15.49 -12.30
N LYS A 104 10.53 16.53 -11.94
CA LYS A 104 11.04 17.71 -11.22
C LYS A 104 11.04 17.55 -9.69
N ASP A 105 10.44 16.49 -9.17
CA ASP A 105 10.33 16.24 -7.73
C ASP A 105 11.44 15.29 -7.27
N SER A 106 12.29 15.76 -6.35
CA SER A 106 13.36 14.94 -5.75
C SER A 106 12.83 13.72 -4.98
N ARG A 107 11.53 13.69 -4.67
CA ARG A 107 10.83 12.59 -4.00
C ARG A 107 9.97 11.76 -4.95
N LEU A 108 10.07 11.99 -6.26
CA LEU A 108 9.35 11.24 -7.31
C LEU A 108 7.82 11.21 -7.09
N GLY A 109 7.24 12.31 -6.59
CA GLY A 109 5.80 12.42 -6.34
C GLY A 109 5.31 11.77 -5.04
N VAL A 110 6.22 11.19 -4.23
CA VAL A 110 5.89 10.58 -2.95
C VAL A 110 5.80 11.67 -1.87
N GLU A 111 4.57 11.99 -1.50
CA GLU A 111 4.29 12.92 -0.40
C GLU A 111 4.71 12.33 0.94
N LYS A 112 5.08 13.21 1.89
CA LYS A 112 5.23 12.80 3.28
C LYS A 112 3.86 12.60 3.92
N ALA A 113 3.79 11.72 4.91
CA ALA A 113 2.61 11.51 5.72
C ALA A 113 2.16 12.84 6.33
N LYS A 114 0.86 13.18 6.16
CA LYS A 114 0.27 14.38 6.75
C LYS A 114 0.33 14.35 8.28
N ASN A 115 0.19 13.16 8.85
CA ASN A 115 0.30 12.88 10.28
C ASN A 115 1.43 11.86 10.50
N PRO A 116 2.69 12.30 10.64
CA PRO A 116 3.80 11.41 10.95
C PRO A 116 3.53 10.61 12.23
N GLN A 117 3.97 9.35 12.23
CA GLN A 117 3.85 8.45 13.36
C GLN A 117 5.24 7.93 13.74
N ARG A 118 5.43 7.61 15.02
CA ARG A 118 6.58 6.84 15.47
C ARG A 118 6.33 5.35 15.22
N VAL A 119 7.18 4.72 14.42
CA VAL A 119 7.07 3.30 14.06
C VAL A 119 8.31 2.55 14.55
N VAL A 120 8.11 1.53 15.37
CA VAL A 120 9.19 0.66 15.85
C VAL A 120 9.24 -0.58 14.97
N ILE A 121 10.43 -0.91 14.46
CA ILE A 121 10.66 -2.08 13.63
C ILE A 121 11.75 -2.92 14.28
N ASP A 122 11.37 -4.08 14.77
CA ASP A 122 12.28 -5.11 15.29
C ASP A 122 12.63 -6.09 14.17
N PHE A 123 13.92 -6.20 13.86
CA PHE A 123 14.41 -7.05 12.79
C PHE A 123 15.88 -7.45 13.01
N SER A 124 16.37 -8.37 12.17
CA SER A 124 17.66 -9.06 12.34
C SER A 124 17.68 -10.01 13.53
N SER A 125 17.79 -9.46 14.75
CA SER A 125 17.66 -10.14 16.03
C SER A 125 18.39 -11.50 16.13
N PRO A 126 19.71 -11.56 15.79
CA PRO A 126 20.49 -12.78 15.91
C PRO A 126 20.75 -13.15 17.37
N ASN A 127 20.95 -14.44 17.62
CA ASN A 127 21.40 -14.93 18.93
C ASN A 127 22.90 -14.76 19.08
N ILE A 128 23.33 -14.08 20.15
CA ILE A 128 24.74 -13.89 20.45
C ILE A 128 25.38 -15.25 20.83
N ALA A 129 26.65 -15.41 20.47
CA ALA A 129 27.41 -16.65 20.60
C ALA A 129 26.83 -17.86 19.83
N LYS A 130 25.95 -17.59 18.86
CA LYS A 130 25.59 -18.52 17.78
C LYS A 130 25.91 -17.85 16.45
N GLU A 131 26.19 -18.66 15.44
CA GLU A 131 26.39 -18.15 14.09
C GLU A 131 25.10 -17.55 13.52
N MET A 132 25.20 -16.36 12.93
CA MET A 132 24.09 -15.75 12.22
C MET A 132 23.83 -16.52 10.92
N HIS A 133 22.67 -17.17 10.83
CA HIS A 133 22.23 -17.87 9.61
C HIS A 133 21.29 -17.04 8.71
N VAL A 134 20.98 -17.58 7.52
CA VAL A 134 20.15 -16.96 6.47
C VAL A 134 18.74 -16.53 6.93
N GLY A 135 18.24 -17.11 8.03
CA GLY A 135 16.96 -16.71 8.63
C GLY A 135 17.02 -15.29 9.21
N HIS A 136 18.10 -14.97 9.93
CA HIS A 136 18.34 -13.61 10.43
C HIS A 136 18.63 -12.63 9.29
N LEU A 137 19.34 -13.07 8.24
CA LEU A 137 19.60 -12.24 7.07
C LEU A 137 18.31 -11.82 6.36
N ARG A 138 17.37 -12.76 6.18
CA ARG A 138 16.05 -12.45 5.61
C ARG A 138 15.33 -11.38 6.43
N SER A 139 15.29 -11.53 7.75
CA SER A 139 14.72 -10.51 8.65
C SER A 139 15.43 -9.17 8.51
N THR A 140 16.77 -9.19 8.45
CA THR A 140 17.62 -8.01 8.30
C THR A 140 17.25 -7.20 7.05
N ILE A 141 17.15 -7.86 5.89
CA ILE A 141 16.87 -7.20 4.61
C ILE A 141 15.43 -6.67 4.56
N ILE A 142 14.45 -7.48 4.98
CA ILE A 142 13.04 -7.09 4.96
C ILE A 142 12.81 -5.91 5.91
N GLY A 143 13.31 -5.99 7.14
CA GLY A 143 13.15 -4.95 8.14
C GLY A 143 13.80 -3.63 7.73
N ASP A 144 15.03 -3.68 7.19
CA ASP A 144 15.71 -2.48 6.67
C ASP A 144 14.95 -1.85 5.50
N SER A 145 14.43 -2.66 4.58
CA SER A 145 13.62 -2.17 3.46
C SER A 145 12.35 -1.46 3.93
N ILE A 146 11.62 -2.06 4.88
CA ILE A 146 10.42 -1.45 5.46
C ILE A 146 10.77 -0.14 6.20
N ALA A 147 11.87 -0.12 6.96
CA ALA A 147 12.34 1.06 7.65
C ALA A 147 12.61 2.21 6.68
N ARG A 148 13.34 1.95 5.59
CA ARG A 148 13.63 2.95 4.55
C ARG A 148 12.36 3.46 3.87
N ILE A 149 11.39 2.59 3.58
CA ILE A 149 10.12 2.98 2.97
C ILE A 149 9.37 3.93 3.91
N LEU A 150 9.26 3.60 5.20
CA LEU A 150 8.53 4.40 6.17
C LEU A 150 9.22 5.74 6.47
N GLU A 151 10.55 5.75 6.59
CA GLU A 151 11.36 6.98 6.69
C GLU A 151 11.16 7.86 5.46
N PHE A 152 11.18 7.26 4.26
CA PHE A 152 10.95 7.99 3.02
C PHE A 152 9.54 8.59 2.96
N CYS A 153 8.53 7.87 3.44
CA CYS A 153 7.16 8.35 3.66
C CYS A 153 7.05 9.41 4.78
N GLY A 154 8.12 9.70 5.52
CA GLY A 154 8.19 10.78 6.51
C GLY A 154 7.80 10.37 7.94
N HIS A 155 7.77 9.08 8.27
CA HIS A 155 7.57 8.60 9.64
C HIS A 155 8.86 8.68 10.47
N ASP A 156 8.73 8.76 11.80
CA ASP A 156 9.85 8.61 12.73
C ASP A 156 10.07 7.11 13.01
N VAL A 157 11.12 6.53 12.45
CA VAL A 157 11.34 5.08 12.53
C VAL A 157 12.42 4.75 13.56
N VAL A 158 12.08 3.89 14.52
CA VAL A 158 13.00 3.31 15.48
C VAL A 158 13.34 1.89 15.05
N ARG A 159 14.58 1.69 14.64
CA ARG A 159 15.13 0.40 14.21
C ARG A 159 15.69 -0.32 15.44
N LEU A 160 15.07 -1.43 15.82
CA LEU A 160 15.51 -2.25 16.95
C LEU A 160 16.16 -3.54 16.46
N ASN A 161 17.29 -3.87 17.08
CA ASN A 161 17.93 -5.16 16.95
C ASN A 161 17.78 -5.88 18.29
N HIS A 162 16.75 -6.71 18.42
CA HIS A 162 16.44 -7.44 19.64
C HIS A 162 17.29 -8.71 19.72
N VAL A 163 18.58 -8.51 19.93
CA VAL A 163 19.57 -9.59 19.96
C VAL A 163 19.27 -10.61 21.05
N GLY A 164 19.54 -11.88 20.77
CA GLY A 164 19.42 -12.96 21.74
C GLY A 164 20.65 -13.03 22.65
N ASP A 165 20.77 -12.06 23.57
CA ASP A 165 21.89 -11.93 24.52
C ASP A 165 21.55 -12.36 25.96
N TRP A 166 20.30 -12.81 26.19
CA TRP A 166 19.81 -13.20 27.53
C TRP A 166 19.40 -14.67 27.62
N GLY A 167 20.15 -15.56 26.97
CA GLY A 167 19.85 -17.00 26.95
C GLY A 167 20.74 -17.83 27.89
N THR A 168 20.31 -19.06 28.20
CA THR A 168 21.05 -19.97 29.10
C THR A 168 22.41 -20.40 28.54
N GLN A 169 22.64 -20.25 27.22
CA GLN A 169 23.92 -20.55 26.58
C GLN A 169 25.09 -19.75 27.17
N PHE A 170 24.83 -18.55 27.72
CA PHE A 170 25.87 -17.73 28.33
C PHE A 170 26.44 -18.35 29.60
N GLY A 171 25.65 -19.13 30.35
CA GLY A 171 26.16 -19.85 31.52
C GLY A 171 27.25 -20.86 31.16
N MET A 172 27.05 -21.60 30.06
CA MET A 172 28.02 -22.57 29.55
C MET A 172 29.30 -21.88 29.07
N LEU A 173 29.16 -20.75 28.35
CA LEU A 173 30.29 -19.98 27.83
C LEU A 173 31.11 -19.32 28.93
N ILE A 174 30.46 -18.72 29.95
CA ILE A 174 31.14 -18.12 31.09
C ILE A 174 31.86 -19.20 31.92
N GLY A 175 31.24 -20.36 32.10
CA GLY A 175 31.87 -21.52 32.75
C GLY A 175 33.16 -21.92 32.04
N TYR A 176 33.10 -22.12 30.73
CA TYR A 176 34.27 -22.46 29.92
C TYR A 176 35.35 -21.36 29.95
N LEU A 177 34.95 -20.09 29.87
CA LEU A 177 35.87 -18.96 29.93
C LEU A 177 36.65 -18.92 31.25
N ARG A 178 36.02 -19.25 32.38
CA ARG A 178 36.68 -19.35 33.70
C ARG A 178 37.75 -20.44 33.74
N GLU A 179 37.52 -21.55 33.07
CA GLU A 179 38.45 -22.69 33.06
C GLU A 179 39.66 -22.43 32.14
N VAL A 180 39.43 -21.83 30.97
CA VAL A 180 40.46 -21.69 29.93
C VAL A 180 41.20 -20.35 29.99
N TYR A 181 40.53 -19.28 30.43
CA TYR A 181 41.08 -17.94 30.49
C TYR A 181 40.66 -17.21 31.80
N PRO A 182 41.10 -17.68 32.97
CA PRO A 182 40.69 -17.11 34.26
C PRO A 182 41.06 -15.62 34.39
N GLU A 183 42.19 -15.20 33.83
CA GLU A 183 42.64 -13.80 33.81
C GLU A 183 41.70 -12.86 33.04
N ALA A 184 40.91 -13.37 32.09
CA ALA A 184 39.96 -12.55 31.33
C ALA A 184 38.76 -12.06 32.18
N LEU A 185 38.60 -12.62 33.38
CA LEU A 185 37.47 -12.34 34.28
C LEU A 185 37.87 -11.58 35.54
N THR A 186 39.16 -11.32 35.73
CA THR A 186 39.69 -10.45 36.77
C THR A 186 39.88 -9.06 36.19
N THR A 187 38.98 -8.13 36.55
CA THR A 187 39.19 -6.68 36.39
C THR A 187 39.60 -6.08 37.72
#